data_AF-A0A7K2PDY4-F1
#
_entry.id   AF-A0A7K2PDY4-F1
#
_cell.length_a   1.000
_cell.length_b   1.000
_cell.length_c   1.000
_cell.angle_alpha   90.00
_cell.angle_beta   90.00
_cell.angle_gamma   90.00
#
_symmetry.space_group_name_H-M   'P 1'
#
loop_
_entity.id
_entity.type
_entity.pdbx_description
1 polymer ?
#
loop_
_entity_poly.entity_id
_entity_poly.type
_entity_poly.pdbx_seq_one_letter_code
_entity_poly.pdbx_strand_id
1 'polypeptide(L)'
;MTPALSCYSTTLVEYLGGAAADRLASAVHLWVRTDEPDGTLAFSHHDRIDGGTLVHDHRPDWPSARAALADLLAEQGQVIVSGNAFHLPWSPHHGVRTVPHWFLLRAHDANGWLVTDPFHALMPNGEQLPYAGVLDDDALRRALAPVGRLDPAVRNRDVHALGEPVDSGPTDAYRWLRRTITPPAGVPAQWPGTWLREPREVFAYLRDRLTTDGDLLERHIDDLWAASRHQLHRLGPNPDPDLADAWTQLPKALRFAADSAGRGRPRTGVVERALDTLAGLTTGMEVSRARG
;
A
#
# COMPACT_ATOMS: atom_id res chain seq x y z
N MET A 1 -16.92 7.52 9.72
CA MET A 1 -15.80 7.88 8.84
C MET A 1 -15.14 6.59 8.40
N THR A 2 -15.05 6.35 7.08
CA THR A 2 -14.32 5.19 6.55
C THR A 2 -12.85 5.29 6.96
N PRO A 3 -12.22 4.23 7.46
CA PRO A 3 -10.78 4.22 7.72
C PRO A 3 -10.03 4.52 6.41
N ALA A 4 -9.21 5.57 6.39
CA ALA A 4 -8.40 5.90 5.22
C ALA A 4 -7.40 4.79 4.86
N LEU A 5 -7.44 4.33 3.62
CA LEU A 5 -6.59 3.24 3.10
C LEU A 5 -5.11 3.66 3.02
N SER A 6 -4.21 2.80 2.53
CA SER A 6 -2.83 3.22 2.18
C SER A 6 -2.83 4.25 1.03
N CYS A 7 -1.71 4.93 0.79
CA CYS A 7 -1.60 5.88 -0.33
C CYS A 7 -1.87 5.20 -1.68
N TYR A 8 -1.36 3.97 -1.87
CA TYR A 8 -1.63 3.15 -3.05
C TYR A 8 -3.13 2.89 -3.26
N SER A 9 -3.80 2.30 -2.27
CA SER A 9 -5.20 1.90 -2.43
C SER A 9 -6.16 3.09 -2.39
N THR A 10 -5.84 4.17 -1.67
CA THR A 10 -6.63 5.41 -1.71
C THR A 10 -6.61 6.01 -3.11
N THR A 11 -5.41 6.17 -3.68
CA THR A 11 -5.23 6.70 -5.03
C THR A 11 -5.84 5.78 -6.09
N LEU A 12 -5.73 4.45 -5.92
CA LEU A 12 -6.34 3.47 -6.83
C LEU A 12 -7.87 3.54 -6.82
N VAL A 13 -8.50 3.59 -5.64
CA VAL A 13 -9.96 3.71 -5.51
C VAL A 13 -10.45 5.01 -6.13
N GLU A 14 -9.76 6.12 -5.88
CA GLU A 14 -10.08 7.43 -6.44
C GLU A 14 -9.96 7.45 -7.97
N TYR A 15 -8.89 6.86 -8.52
CA TYR A 15 -8.68 6.76 -9.97
C TYR A 15 -9.75 5.91 -10.66
N LEU A 16 -10.09 4.76 -10.08
CA LEU A 16 -11.06 3.83 -10.66
C LEU A 16 -12.50 4.33 -10.52
N GLY A 17 -12.81 5.10 -9.48
CA GLY A 17 -14.13 5.66 -9.21
C GLY A 17 -15.24 4.60 -9.08
N GLY A 18 -16.50 5.09 -9.07
CA GLY A 18 -17.69 4.22 -9.02
C GLY A 18 -17.64 3.22 -7.87
N ALA A 19 -17.88 1.94 -8.17
CA ALA A 19 -17.89 0.84 -7.19
C ALA A 19 -16.47 0.34 -6.80
N ALA A 20 -15.40 1.09 -7.05
CA ALA A 20 -14.04 0.66 -6.70
C ALA A 20 -13.85 0.43 -5.19
N ALA A 21 -14.45 1.27 -4.34
CA ALA A 21 -14.39 1.11 -2.90
C ALA A 21 -15.04 -0.21 -2.43
N ASP A 22 -16.18 -0.59 -3.02
CA ASP A 22 -16.90 -1.82 -2.69
C ASP A 22 -16.18 -3.06 -3.22
N ARG A 23 -15.61 -2.97 -4.43
CA ARG A 23 -14.72 -4.00 -4.99
C ARG A 23 -13.51 -4.21 -4.09
N LEU A 24 -12.88 -3.14 -3.61
CA LEU A 24 -11.77 -3.24 -2.66
C LEU A 24 -12.21 -3.91 -1.36
N ALA A 25 -13.30 -3.46 -0.74
CA ALA A 25 -13.81 -4.07 0.49
C ALA A 25 -14.02 -5.58 0.32
N SER A 26 -14.52 -6.03 -0.83
CA SER A 26 -14.74 -7.44 -1.14
C SER A 26 -13.46 -8.23 -1.44
N ALA A 27 -12.41 -7.56 -1.92
CA ALA A 27 -11.14 -8.16 -2.31
C ALA A 27 -10.12 -8.28 -1.16
N VAL A 28 -10.35 -7.62 -0.03
CA VAL A 28 -9.38 -7.54 1.08
C VAL A 28 -9.12 -8.89 1.74
N HIS A 29 -7.84 -9.23 1.81
CA HIS A 29 -7.28 -10.38 2.50
C HIS A 29 -5.97 -9.99 3.22
N LEU A 30 -5.30 -10.95 3.85
CA LEU A 30 -3.91 -10.77 4.31
C LEU A 30 -3.16 -12.06 3.99
N TRP A 31 -2.31 -12.01 2.97
CA TRP A 31 -1.40 -13.11 2.64
C TRP A 31 0.04 -12.68 2.92
N VAL A 32 0.85 -13.65 3.33
CA VAL A 32 2.25 -13.41 3.72
C VAL A 32 3.16 -14.37 2.99
N ARG A 33 4.14 -13.84 2.26
CA ARG A 33 5.22 -14.64 1.70
C ARG A 33 6.32 -14.86 2.75
N THR A 34 6.79 -16.09 2.84
CA THR A 34 7.65 -16.54 3.96
C THR A 34 9.06 -16.95 3.56
N ASP A 35 9.39 -16.89 2.26
CA ASP A 35 10.62 -17.40 1.68
C ASP A 35 11.39 -16.37 0.82
N GLU A 36 11.33 -15.09 1.19
CA GLU A 36 12.16 -14.08 0.54
C GLU A 36 13.66 -14.37 0.80
N PRO A 37 14.53 -14.26 -0.21
CA PRO A 37 15.95 -14.64 -0.08
C PRO A 37 16.73 -13.87 0.99
N ASP A 38 16.29 -12.66 1.34
CA ASP A 38 16.90 -11.79 2.35
C ASP A 38 16.26 -11.93 3.74
N GLY A 39 15.35 -12.89 3.92
CA GLY A 39 14.62 -13.12 5.15
C GLY A 39 13.56 -12.08 5.47
N THR A 40 13.25 -11.17 4.53
CA THR A 40 12.13 -10.22 4.67
C THR A 40 10.78 -10.91 4.40
N LEU A 41 9.70 -10.18 4.65
CA LEU A 41 8.35 -10.61 4.31
C LEU A 41 7.84 -9.82 3.10
N ALA A 42 6.95 -10.44 2.33
CA ALA A 42 6.09 -9.73 1.38
C ALA A 42 4.64 -9.94 1.77
N PHE A 43 3.81 -8.93 1.52
CA PHE A 43 2.40 -8.93 1.90
C PHE A 43 1.52 -8.66 0.69
N SER A 44 0.37 -9.34 0.64
CA SER A 44 -0.75 -8.98 -0.23
C SER A 44 -1.97 -8.69 0.63
N HIS A 45 -2.60 -7.55 0.39
CA HIS A 45 -3.71 -7.06 1.23
C HIS A 45 -5.07 -7.09 0.53
N HIS A 46 -5.10 -7.28 -0.78
CA HIS A 46 -6.32 -7.38 -1.56
C HIS A 46 -6.04 -8.01 -2.92
N ASP A 47 -7.05 -8.60 -3.56
CA ASP A 47 -6.96 -8.97 -4.97
C ASP A 47 -7.03 -7.73 -5.87
N ARG A 48 -6.72 -7.89 -7.17
CA ARG A 48 -6.88 -6.80 -8.14
C ARG A 48 -8.32 -6.30 -8.21
N ILE A 49 -8.49 -4.98 -8.20
CA ILE A 49 -9.81 -4.32 -8.33
C ILE A 49 -10.00 -3.58 -9.65
N ASP A 50 -8.97 -3.51 -10.47
CA ASP A 50 -8.93 -2.82 -11.77
C ASP A 50 -9.18 -3.77 -12.96
N GLY A 51 -9.46 -5.05 -12.69
CA GLY A 51 -9.69 -6.06 -13.72
C GLY A 51 -8.46 -6.41 -14.56
N GLY A 52 -7.25 -6.16 -14.07
CA GLY A 52 -6.02 -6.47 -14.82
C GLY A 52 -5.67 -5.46 -15.92
N THR A 53 -6.25 -4.26 -15.87
CA THR A 53 -6.12 -3.25 -16.94
C THR A 53 -5.01 -2.22 -16.68
N LEU A 54 -4.55 -2.08 -15.44
CA LEU A 54 -3.46 -1.17 -15.09
C LEU A 54 -2.12 -1.88 -15.12
N VAL A 55 -1.16 -1.27 -15.81
CA VAL A 55 0.22 -1.73 -15.87
C VAL A 55 1.15 -0.56 -15.60
N HIS A 56 2.32 -0.85 -15.04
CA HIS A 56 3.37 0.15 -14.90
C HIS A 56 3.94 0.51 -16.28
N ASP A 57 4.19 1.80 -16.48
CA ASP A 57 4.98 2.35 -17.57
C ASP A 57 5.99 3.33 -16.98
N HIS A 58 7.08 3.56 -17.71
CA HIS A 58 8.19 4.34 -17.22
C HIS A 58 9.04 4.96 -18.33
N ARG A 59 9.74 6.04 -17.99
CA ARG A 59 10.74 6.67 -18.87
C ARG A 59 12.01 7.03 -18.09
N PRO A 60 13.20 6.91 -18.71
CA PRO A 60 14.46 7.13 -18.02
C PRO A 60 14.78 8.61 -17.77
N ASP A 61 14.18 9.52 -18.54
CA ASP A 61 14.45 10.95 -18.50
C ASP A 61 13.18 11.79 -18.40
N TRP A 62 13.32 13.00 -17.84
CA TRP A 62 12.19 13.89 -17.63
C TRP A 62 11.52 14.35 -18.94
N PRO A 63 12.24 14.81 -19.98
CA PRO A 63 11.60 15.21 -21.23
C PRO A 63 10.68 14.15 -21.83
N SER A 64 11.13 12.88 -21.88
CA SER A 64 10.31 11.79 -22.41
C SER A 64 9.17 11.39 -21.46
N ALA A 65 9.38 11.43 -20.14
CA ALA A 65 8.32 11.22 -19.15
C ALA A 65 7.21 12.28 -19.26
N ARG A 66 7.60 13.56 -19.33
CA ARG A 66 6.72 14.71 -19.44
C ARG A 66 5.82 14.60 -20.68
N ALA A 67 6.42 14.31 -21.84
CA ALA A 67 5.67 14.14 -23.08
C ALA A 67 4.65 12.98 -22.97
N ALA A 68 5.09 11.82 -22.47
CA ALA A 68 4.22 10.65 -22.32
C ALA A 68 3.07 10.89 -21.32
N LEU A 69 3.31 11.60 -20.22
CA LEU A 69 2.27 11.96 -19.25
C LEU A 69 1.25 12.94 -19.83
N ALA A 70 1.71 13.92 -20.63
CA ALA A 70 0.81 14.85 -21.30
C ALA A 70 -0.11 14.14 -22.31
N ASP A 71 0.47 13.26 -23.14
CA ASP A 71 -0.30 12.46 -24.11
C ASP A 71 -1.31 11.54 -23.39
N LEU A 72 -0.87 10.87 -22.31
CA LEU A 72 -1.71 9.98 -21.54
C LEU A 72 -2.85 10.72 -20.83
N LEU A 73 -2.61 11.93 -20.31
CA LEU A 73 -3.66 12.77 -19.72
C LEU A 73 -4.67 13.22 -20.78
N ALA A 74 -4.22 13.58 -21.98
CA ALA A 74 -5.11 13.96 -23.08
C ALA A 74 -6.00 12.79 -23.51
N GLU A 75 -5.49 11.56 -23.47
CA GLU A 75 -6.24 10.35 -23.81
C GLU A 75 -7.17 9.85 -22.69
N GLN A 76 -6.66 9.81 -21.45
CA GLN A 76 -7.31 9.09 -20.33
C GLN A 76 -7.94 10.03 -19.29
N GLY A 77 -7.68 11.33 -19.36
CA GLY A 77 -8.19 12.37 -18.45
C GLY A 77 -7.59 12.36 -17.05
N GLN A 78 -6.89 11.30 -16.65
CA GLN A 78 -6.19 11.20 -15.38
C GLN A 78 -5.13 10.09 -15.42
N VAL A 79 -4.11 10.20 -14.58
CA VAL A 79 -3.00 9.24 -14.50
C VAL A 79 -2.60 9.06 -13.04
N ILE A 80 -2.42 7.81 -12.59
CA ILE A 80 -1.73 7.51 -11.32
C ILE A 80 -0.24 7.58 -11.58
N VAL A 81 0.46 8.46 -10.88
CA VAL A 81 1.92 8.59 -10.96
C VAL A 81 2.59 8.08 -9.69
N SER A 82 3.77 7.49 -9.83
CA SER A 82 4.61 7.07 -8.70
C SER A 82 5.61 8.18 -8.40
N GLY A 83 5.27 9.01 -7.41
CA GLY A 83 6.15 10.06 -6.90
C GLY A 83 7.14 9.56 -5.85
N ASN A 84 8.01 10.47 -5.44
CA ASN A 84 8.95 10.27 -4.36
C ASN A 84 8.56 11.14 -3.16
N ALA A 85 8.11 10.50 -2.08
CA ALA A 85 7.59 11.18 -0.88
C ALA A 85 8.59 12.18 -0.28
N PHE A 86 9.91 11.99 -0.49
CA PHE A 86 10.94 12.94 -0.06
C PHE A 86 10.75 14.33 -0.67
N HIS A 87 10.20 14.42 -1.89
CA HIS A 87 10.03 15.67 -2.63
C HIS A 87 8.59 16.21 -2.62
N LEU A 88 7.66 15.57 -1.89
CA LEU A 88 6.27 16.00 -1.84
C LEU A 88 6.04 16.93 -0.64
N PRO A 89 5.85 18.24 -0.83
CA PRO A 89 5.78 19.19 0.29
C PRO A 89 4.56 19.00 1.19
N TRP A 90 3.55 18.26 0.75
CA TRP A 90 2.36 17.89 1.52
C TRP A 90 2.48 16.53 2.25
N SER A 91 3.60 15.81 2.08
CA SER A 91 3.83 14.54 2.76
C SER A 91 4.60 14.76 4.08
N PRO A 92 4.29 14.03 5.16
CA PRO A 92 5.10 14.02 6.37
C PRO A 92 6.50 13.41 6.14
N HIS A 93 6.74 12.77 4.99
CA HIS A 93 8.05 12.29 4.58
C HIS A 93 8.89 13.32 3.80
N HIS A 94 8.36 14.52 3.56
CA HIS A 94 9.06 15.60 2.87
C HIS A 94 10.42 15.90 3.52
N GLY A 95 11.51 15.77 2.76
CA GLY A 95 12.87 15.97 3.26
C GLY A 95 13.37 14.91 4.25
N VAL A 96 12.60 13.84 4.48
CA VAL A 96 12.90 12.82 5.51
C VAL A 96 13.17 11.45 4.89
N ARG A 97 12.28 10.95 4.02
CA ARG A 97 12.34 9.55 3.54
C ARG A 97 12.02 9.44 2.06
N THR A 98 12.89 8.77 1.32
CA THR A 98 12.66 8.37 -0.08
C THR A 98 11.86 7.09 -0.13
N VAL A 99 10.58 7.19 -0.47
CA VAL A 99 9.68 6.05 -0.72
C VAL A 99 8.72 6.39 -1.86
N PRO A 100 8.25 5.38 -2.63
CA PRO A 100 7.23 5.60 -3.64
C PRO A 100 5.93 6.09 -3.00
N HIS A 101 5.24 7.02 -3.67
CA HIS A 101 3.95 7.54 -3.24
C HIS A 101 3.05 7.75 -4.44
N TRP A 102 1.87 7.12 -4.46
CA TRP A 102 0.93 7.30 -5.56
C TRP A 102 0.04 8.51 -5.34
N PHE A 103 -0.03 9.37 -6.35
CA PHE A 103 -0.99 10.46 -6.45
C PHE A 103 -1.49 10.59 -7.89
N LEU A 104 -2.44 11.49 -8.15
CA LEU A 104 -3.08 11.63 -9.45
C LEU A 104 -2.64 12.91 -10.14
N LEU A 105 -2.36 12.79 -11.44
CA LEU A 105 -2.44 13.90 -12.38
C LEU A 105 -3.85 13.92 -12.96
N ARG A 106 -4.46 15.11 -13.02
CA ARG A 106 -5.85 15.31 -13.49
C ARG A 106 -5.96 16.17 -14.73
N ALA A 107 -4.98 17.04 -14.98
CA ALA A 107 -4.95 17.89 -16.15
C ALA A 107 -3.53 18.44 -16.36
N HIS A 108 -3.25 18.86 -17.59
CA HIS A 108 -2.05 19.63 -17.94
C HIS A 108 -2.45 20.72 -18.93
N ASP A 109 -2.20 21.98 -18.56
CA ASP A 109 -2.47 23.15 -19.39
C ASP A 109 -1.39 24.23 -19.22
N ALA A 110 -1.66 25.46 -19.71
CA ALA A 110 -0.73 26.58 -19.61
C ALA A 110 -0.38 27.00 -18.16
N ASN A 111 -1.21 26.65 -17.18
CA ASN A 111 -1.00 26.95 -15.76
C ASN A 111 -0.15 25.86 -15.06
N GLY A 112 0.04 24.70 -15.69
CA GLY A 112 0.84 23.59 -15.18
C GLY A 112 0.05 22.30 -15.05
N TRP A 113 0.45 21.48 -14.10
CA TRP A 113 -0.05 20.14 -13.85
C TRP A 113 -1.01 20.15 -12.67
N LEU A 114 -2.29 19.83 -12.90
CA LEU A 114 -3.25 19.68 -11.82
C LEU A 114 -3.02 18.34 -11.12
N VAL A 115 -2.70 18.40 -9.83
CA VAL A 115 -2.36 17.26 -8.98
C VAL A 115 -3.41 17.09 -7.88
N THR A 116 -3.81 15.86 -7.61
CA THR A 116 -4.60 15.50 -6.43
C THR A 116 -3.99 14.29 -5.74
N ASP A 117 -3.76 14.40 -4.43
CA ASP A 117 -3.39 13.32 -3.53
C ASP A 117 -4.52 13.13 -2.52
N PRO A 118 -5.36 12.08 -2.66
CA PRO A 118 -6.50 11.87 -1.77
C PRO A 118 -6.09 11.26 -0.42
N PHE A 119 -4.82 10.90 -0.22
CA PHE A 119 -4.39 10.16 0.95
C PHE A 119 -4.46 11.01 2.22
N HIS A 120 -5.06 10.44 3.26
CA HIS A 120 -5.15 11.00 4.61
C HIS A 120 -4.68 9.97 5.62
N ALA A 121 -3.69 10.32 6.44
CA ALA A 121 -3.25 9.42 7.52
C ALA A 121 -2.52 10.18 8.62
N LEU A 122 -2.79 9.81 9.87
CA LEU A 122 -1.92 10.16 10.99
C LEU A 122 -0.79 9.14 11.08
N MET A 123 0.42 9.57 10.75
CA MET A 123 1.66 8.80 10.79
C MET A 123 2.51 9.27 11.99
N PRO A 124 3.51 8.49 12.44
CA PRO A 124 4.32 8.86 13.61
C PRO A 124 5.09 10.17 13.44
N ASN A 125 5.48 10.47 12.21
CA ASN A 125 6.23 11.66 11.84
C ASN A 125 5.34 12.84 11.44
N GLY A 126 4.00 12.69 11.51
CA GLY A 126 3.07 13.77 11.20
C GLY A 126 1.78 13.27 10.57
N GLU A 127 0.83 14.19 10.42
CA GLU A 127 -0.39 13.94 9.67
C GLU A 127 -0.16 14.28 8.19
N GLN A 128 -0.53 13.36 7.30
CA GLN A 128 -0.74 13.68 5.89
C GLN A 128 -2.20 14.03 5.69
N LEU A 129 -2.47 15.24 5.21
CA LEU A 129 -3.79 15.68 4.74
C LEU A 129 -3.90 15.51 3.22
N PRO A 130 -5.11 15.33 2.67
CA PRO A 130 -5.31 15.35 1.23
C PRO A 130 -4.81 16.66 0.63
N TYR A 131 -4.22 16.58 -0.57
CA TYR A 131 -3.69 17.72 -1.31
C TYR A 131 -4.35 17.84 -2.67
N ALA A 132 -4.65 19.07 -3.07
CA ALA A 132 -5.03 19.41 -4.43
C ALA A 132 -4.38 20.74 -4.80
N GLY A 133 -3.71 20.79 -5.95
CA GLY A 133 -3.00 22.00 -6.38
C GLY A 133 -2.41 21.87 -7.76
N VAL A 134 -1.80 22.96 -8.23
CA VAL A 134 -1.13 23.03 -9.53
C VAL A 134 0.37 23.04 -9.30
N LEU A 135 1.09 22.17 -10.00
CA LEU A 135 2.55 22.15 -10.03
C LEU A 135 3.05 22.68 -11.38
N ASP A 136 4.08 23.52 -11.36
CA ASP A 136 4.84 23.78 -12.58
C ASP A 136 5.65 22.53 -12.99
N ASP A 137 6.27 22.60 -14.18
CA ASP A 137 7.01 21.47 -14.75
C ASP A 137 8.17 21.01 -13.87
N ASP A 138 8.88 21.96 -13.25
CA ASP A 138 10.02 21.69 -12.40
C ASP A 138 9.62 21.09 -11.05
N ALA A 139 8.49 21.54 -10.49
CA ALA A 139 7.90 21.01 -9.27
C ALA A 139 7.38 19.58 -9.52
N LEU A 140 6.72 19.32 -10.65
CA LEU A 140 6.30 17.97 -10.98
C LEU A 140 7.50 17.05 -11.23
N ARG A 141 8.52 17.52 -11.97
CA ARG A 141 9.78 16.78 -12.16
C ARG A 141 10.42 16.37 -10.84
N ARG A 142 10.47 17.29 -9.86
CA ARG A 142 10.99 16.98 -8.51
C ARG A 142 10.09 15.99 -7.77
N ALA A 143 8.79 16.18 -7.80
CA ALA A 143 7.81 15.29 -7.17
C ALA A 143 7.89 13.86 -7.70
N LEU A 144 8.19 13.70 -9.00
CA LEU A 144 8.35 12.43 -9.69
C LEU A 144 9.80 11.93 -9.79
N ALA A 145 10.75 12.60 -9.13
CA ALA A 145 12.15 12.21 -9.20
C ALA A 145 12.32 10.75 -8.76
N PRO A 146 13.05 9.92 -9.52
CA PRO A 146 13.17 8.49 -9.22
C PRO A 146 13.64 8.23 -7.79
N VAL A 147 13.06 7.21 -7.15
CA VAL A 147 13.36 6.82 -5.78
C VAL A 147 14.73 6.13 -5.65
N GLY A 148 15.28 5.61 -6.75
CA GLY A 148 16.57 4.92 -6.77
C GLY A 148 16.48 3.59 -6.02
N ARG A 149 17.46 3.30 -5.17
CA ARG A 149 17.49 2.02 -4.44
C ARG A 149 16.44 2.01 -3.33
N LEU A 150 15.58 0.99 -3.34
CA LEU A 150 14.58 0.75 -2.30
C LEU A 150 15.02 -0.34 -1.33
N ASP A 151 14.64 -0.18 -0.06
CA ASP A 151 14.66 -1.29 0.89
C ASP A 151 13.74 -2.43 0.41
N PRO A 152 14.09 -3.71 0.64
CA PRO A 152 13.31 -4.83 0.12
C PRO A 152 11.84 -4.81 0.52
N ALA A 153 11.52 -4.46 1.77
CA ALA A 153 10.14 -4.33 2.24
C ALA A 153 9.36 -3.26 1.46
N VAL A 154 9.99 -2.12 1.15
CA VAL A 154 9.36 -1.04 0.36
C VAL A 154 9.16 -1.47 -1.09
N ARG A 155 10.16 -2.14 -1.69
CA ARG A 155 10.03 -2.73 -3.02
C ARG A 155 8.89 -3.74 -3.09
N ASN A 156 8.75 -4.61 -2.08
CA ASN A 156 7.69 -5.61 -2.03
C ASN A 156 6.30 -4.96 -1.95
N ARG A 157 6.15 -3.85 -1.24
CA ARG A 157 4.89 -3.05 -1.24
C ARG A 157 4.55 -2.54 -2.63
N ASP A 158 5.53 -2.00 -3.34
CA ASP A 158 5.34 -1.43 -4.68
C ASP A 158 4.95 -2.52 -5.70
N VAL A 159 5.59 -3.69 -5.64
CA VAL A 159 5.28 -4.86 -6.50
C VAL A 159 3.85 -5.38 -6.30
N HIS A 160 3.32 -5.34 -5.08
CA HIS A 160 1.99 -5.86 -4.75
C HIS A 160 0.91 -4.77 -4.65
N ALA A 161 1.22 -3.52 -4.98
CA ALA A 161 0.32 -2.38 -4.79
C ALA A 161 -1.00 -2.49 -5.59
N LEU A 162 -1.01 -3.26 -6.69
CA LEU A 162 -2.20 -3.53 -7.49
C LEU A 162 -3.02 -4.74 -7.00
N GLY A 163 -2.57 -5.45 -5.97
CA GLY A 163 -3.22 -6.64 -5.41
C GLY A 163 -2.72 -7.98 -5.96
N GLU A 164 -1.69 -7.96 -6.80
CA GLU A 164 -0.93 -9.12 -7.24
C GLU A 164 0.50 -8.70 -7.58
N PRO A 165 1.45 -9.64 -7.75
CA PRO A 165 2.81 -9.30 -8.16
C PRO A 165 2.82 -8.73 -9.58
N VAL A 166 3.11 -7.43 -9.72
CA VAL A 166 3.27 -6.74 -11.01
C VAL A 166 4.68 -6.17 -11.11
N ASP A 167 5.28 -6.27 -12.30
CA ASP A 167 6.54 -5.59 -12.57
C ASP A 167 6.35 -4.07 -12.46
N SER A 168 6.96 -3.47 -11.45
CA SER A 168 6.91 -2.03 -11.20
C SER A 168 7.88 -1.23 -12.06
N GLY A 169 8.70 -1.90 -12.88
CA GLY A 169 9.73 -1.30 -13.70
C GLY A 169 10.94 -0.79 -12.89
N PRO A 170 11.92 -0.19 -13.57
CA PRO A 170 13.15 0.34 -12.96
C PRO A 170 12.87 1.45 -11.94
N THR A 171 13.47 1.37 -10.76
CA THR A 171 13.27 2.35 -9.67
C THR A 171 14.08 3.64 -9.85
N ASP A 172 14.98 3.68 -10.83
CA ASP A 172 15.74 4.83 -11.31
C ASP A 172 15.08 5.53 -12.52
N ALA A 173 13.82 5.21 -12.83
CA ALA A 173 13.01 5.86 -13.86
C ALA A 173 11.81 6.64 -13.29
N TYR A 174 11.25 7.54 -14.11
CA TYR A 174 9.96 8.17 -13.85
C TYR A 174 8.85 7.16 -14.15
N ARG A 175 7.95 6.89 -13.20
CA ARG A 175 6.98 5.78 -13.30
C ARG A 175 5.55 6.24 -13.11
N TRP A 176 4.62 5.59 -13.80
CA TRP A 176 3.18 5.78 -13.66
C TRP A 176 2.42 4.51 -14.02
N LEU A 177 1.13 4.49 -13.77
CA LEU A 177 0.23 3.46 -14.27
C LEU A 177 -0.50 3.96 -15.51
N ARG A 178 -0.57 3.10 -16.53
CA ARG A 178 -1.41 3.32 -17.71
C ARG A 178 -2.48 2.26 -17.81
N ARG A 179 -3.64 2.61 -18.34
CA ARG A 179 -4.67 1.64 -18.70
C ARG A 179 -4.33 0.97 -20.05
N THR A 180 -4.45 -0.34 -20.13
CA THR A 180 -4.38 -1.12 -21.37
C THR A 180 -5.79 -1.44 -21.87
N ILE A 181 -6.00 -1.34 -23.19
CA ILE A 181 -7.28 -1.67 -23.85
C ILE A 181 -7.50 -3.19 -23.90
N THR A 182 -6.42 -3.96 -23.94
CA THR A 182 -6.45 -5.42 -23.90
C THR A 182 -5.76 -5.88 -22.61
N PRO A 183 -6.48 -6.53 -21.67
CA PRO A 183 -5.83 -7.23 -20.58
C PRO A 183 -4.85 -8.22 -21.21
N PRO A 184 -3.61 -8.35 -20.72
CA PRO A 184 -2.74 -9.44 -21.15
C PRO A 184 -3.54 -10.74 -21.01
N ALA A 185 -3.62 -11.53 -22.08
CA ALA A 185 -4.58 -12.61 -22.22
C ALA A 185 -4.51 -13.60 -21.05
N GLY A 186 -5.43 -13.51 -20.08
CA GLY A 186 -5.78 -14.54 -19.09
C GLY A 186 -4.65 -15.26 -18.36
N VAL A 187 -3.40 -14.78 -18.40
CA VAL A 187 -2.28 -15.44 -17.71
C VAL A 187 -2.51 -15.20 -16.23
N PRO A 188 -2.74 -16.26 -15.42
CA PRO A 188 -2.89 -16.10 -13.99
C PRO A 188 -1.64 -15.43 -13.43
N ALA A 189 -1.82 -14.50 -12.49
CA ALA A 189 -0.70 -13.90 -11.81
C ALA A 189 0.21 -14.98 -11.25
N GLN A 190 1.51 -14.88 -11.55
CA GLN A 190 2.49 -15.75 -10.95
C GLN A 190 2.73 -15.25 -9.53
N TRP A 191 2.47 -16.12 -8.55
CA TRP A 191 2.77 -15.88 -7.15
C TRP A 191 4.07 -16.61 -6.80
N PRO A 192 5.25 -16.00 -7.03
CA PRO A 192 6.51 -16.66 -6.75
C PRO A 192 6.65 -16.94 -5.26
N GLY A 193 7.30 -18.07 -4.94
CA GLY A 193 7.59 -18.48 -3.57
C GLY A 193 6.39 -19.04 -2.81
N THR A 194 6.53 -19.05 -1.49
CA THR A 194 5.64 -19.72 -0.55
C THR A 194 4.78 -18.70 0.17
N TRP A 195 3.47 -18.78 -0.02
CA TRP A 195 2.49 -17.85 0.52
C TRP A 195 1.58 -18.54 1.54
N LEU A 196 1.55 -18.00 2.75
CA LEU A 196 0.52 -18.30 3.73
C LEU A 196 -0.73 -17.49 3.40
N ARG A 197 -1.87 -18.16 3.31
CA ARG A 197 -3.15 -17.57 2.89
C ARG A 197 -4.28 -17.80 3.89
N GLU A 198 -4.16 -18.85 4.70
CA GLU A 198 -5.13 -19.13 5.75
C GLU A 198 -4.86 -18.17 6.94
N PRO A 199 -5.87 -17.41 7.41
CA PRO A 199 -5.65 -16.37 8.41
C PRO A 199 -4.98 -16.85 9.70
N ARG A 200 -5.34 -18.02 10.22
CA ARG A 200 -4.76 -18.55 11.47
C ARG A 200 -3.28 -18.89 11.29
N GLU A 201 -2.89 -19.51 10.17
CA GLU A 201 -1.50 -19.76 9.80
C GLU A 201 -0.72 -18.46 9.63
N VAL A 202 -1.31 -17.47 8.98
CA VAL A 202 -0.72 -16.13 8.80
C VAL A 202 -0.41 -15.48 10.14
N PHE A 203 -1.39 -15.40 11.05
CA PHE A 203 -1.19 -14.76 12.35
C PHE A 203 -0.22 -15.53 13.25
N ALA A 204 -0.27 -16.86 13.24
CA ALA A 204 0.68 -17.68 13.99
C ALA A 204 2.11 -17.48 13.48
N TYR A 205 2.31 -17.47 12.17
CA TYR A 205 3.62 -17.23 11.57
C TYR A 205 4.16 -15.83 11.90
N LEU A 206 3.33 -14.79 11.71
CA LEU A 206 3.72 -13.42 12.05
C LEU A 206 4.06 -13.29 13.54
N ARG A 207 3.30 -13.93 14.43
CA ARG A 207 3.58 -13.91 15.86
C ARG A 207 4.97 -14.46 16.13
N ASP A 208 5.26 -15.65 15.64
CA ASP A 208 6.52 -16.35 15.93
C ASP A 208 7.73 -15.58 15.35
N ARG A 209 7.58 -15.03 14.14
CA ARG A 209 8.65 -14.24 13.50
C ARG A 209 8.89 -12.89 14.17
N LEU A 210 7.84 -12.11 14.42
CA LEU A 210 7.97 -10.73 14.91
C LEU A 210 8.32 -10.64 16.39
N THR A 211 8.10 -11.71 17.16
CA THR A 211 8.53 -11.80 18.57
C THR A 211 10.00 -12.19 18.70
N THR A 212 10.55 -12.88 17.71
CA THR A 212 11.95 -13.35 17.70
C THR A 212 12.89 -12.34 17.02
N ASP A 213 12.37 -11.49 16.13
CA ASP A 213 13.16 -10.60 15.28
C ASP A 213 12.62 -9.16 15.34
N GLY A 214 13.24 -8.34 16.20
CA GLY A 214 12.85 -6.94 16.41
C GLY A 214 13.08 -6.05 15.19
N ASP A 215 14.11 -6.33 14.39
CA ASP A 215 14.40 -5.58 13.16
C ASP A 215 13.38 -5.91 12.08
N LEU A 216 12.93 -7.17 12.00
CA LEU A 216 11.82 -7.55 11.12
C LEU A 216 10.51 -6.89 11.52
N LEU A 217 10.23 -6.80 12.84
CA LEU A 217 9.11 -6.04 13.37
C LEU A 217 9.17 -4.58 12.93
N GLU A 218 10.30 -3.90 13.13
CA GLU A 218 10.45 -2.50 12.74
C GLU A 218 10.21 -2.30 11.24
N ARG A 219 10.79 -3.18 10.39
CA ARG A 219 10.67 -3.11 8.93
C ARG A 219 9.23 -3.26 8.42
N HIS A 220 8.40 -4.08 9.09
CA HIS A 220 7.07 -4.45 8.61
C HIS A 220 5.89 -3.83 9.38
N ILE A 221 6.14 -2.88 10.29
CA ILE A 221 5.04 -2.12 10.94
C ILE A 221 4.14 -1.44 9.91
N ASP A 222 4.70 -0.81 8.87
CA ASP A 222 3.90 -0.09 7.88
C ASP A 222 3.04 -1.05 7.04
N ASP A 223 3.51 -2.29 6.82
CA ASP A 223 2.74 -3.33 6.11
C ASP A 223 1.51 -3.74 6.92
N LEU A 224 1.69 -4.02 8.21
CA LEU A 224 0.61 -4.41 9.12
C LEU A 224 -0.31 -3.24 9.46
N TRP A 225 0.21 -2.01 9.44
CA TRP A 225 -0.61 -0.80 9.47
C TRP A 225 -1.53 -0.74 8.25
N ALA A 226 -0.99 -0.90 7.03
CA ALA A 226 -1.80 -0.90 5.82
C ALA A 226 -2.85 -2.02 5.84
N ALA A 227 -2.45 -3.26 6.19
CA ALA A 227 -3.36 -4.39 6.35
C ALA A 227 -4.52 -4.06 7.32
N SER A 228 -4.21 -3.43 8.47
CA SER A 228 -5.25 -3.02 9.43
C SER A 228 -6.26 -2.05 8.80
N ARG A 229 -5.79 -1.09 7.99
CA ARG A 229 -6.66 -0.12 7.32
C ARG A 229 -7.54 -0.79 6.26
N HIS A 230 -6.97 -1.69 5.48
CA HIS A 230 -7.72 -2.51 4.51
C HIS A 230 -8.80 -3.34 5.19
N GLN A 231 -8.47 -3.99 6.30
CA GLN A 231 -9.39 -4.83 7.06
C GLN A 231 -10.53 -4.04 7.68
N LEU A 232 -10.24 -2.86 8.23
CA LEU A 232 -11.28 -1.95 8.71
C LEU A 232 -12.16 -1.42 7.57
N HIS A 233 -11.60 -1.15 6.38
CA HIS A 233 -12.38 -0.78 5.19
C HIS A 233 -13.34 -1.91 4.78
N ARG A 234 -12.86 -3.16 4.76
CA ARG A 234 -13.69 -4.36 4.52
C ARG A 234 -14.83 -4.50 5.52
N LEU A 235 -14.58 -4.23 6.80
CA LEU A 235 -15.59 -4.33 7.86
C LEU A 235 -16.58 -3.16 7.88
N GLY A 236 -16.24 -2.03 7.25
CA GLY A 236 -17.05 -0.80 7.29
C GLY A 236 -18.55 -0.99 6.99
N PRO A 237 -18.94 -1.71 5.92
CA PRO A 237 -20.35 -1.94 5.59
C PRO A 237 -21.11 -2.78 6.63
N ASN A 238 -20.43 -3.71 7.31
CA ASN A 238 -21.01 -4.62 8.30
C ASN A 238 -20.00 -4.84 9.44
N PRO A 239 -19.90 -3.90 10.40
CA PRO A 239 -18.84 -3.93 11.39
C PRO A 239 -19.05 -5.09 12.37
N ASP A 240 -18.01 -5.90 12.55
CA ASP A 240 -17.81 -6.70 13.76
C ASP A 240 -17.03 -5.83 14.74
N PRO A 241 -17.64 -5.39 15.86
CA PRO A 241 -16.98 -4.44 16.78
C PRO A 241 -15.68 -4.97 17.39
N ASP A 242 -15.63 -6.26 17.72
CA ASP A 242 -14.47 -6.86 18.38
C ASP A 242 -13.32 -7.00 17.39
N LEU A 243 -13.61 -7.47 16.17
CA LEU A 243 -12.60 -7.54 15.11
C LEU A 243 -12.13 -6.16 14.67
N ALA A 244 -13.04 -5.18 14.60
CA ALA A 244 -12.69 -3.80 14.27
C ALA A 244 -11.81 -3.15 15.35
N ASP A 245 -12.08 -3.37 16.64
CA ASP A 245 -11.18 -2.89 17.70
C ASP A 245 -9.81 -3.57 17.60
N ALA A 246 -9.76 -4.89 17.43
CA ALA A 246 -8.50 -5.63 17.31
C ALA A 246 -7.61 -5.09 16.16
N TRP A 247 -8.17 -4.86 14.98
CA TRP A 247 -7.45 -4.23 13.86
C TRP A 247 -7.07 -2.77 14.15
N THR A 248 -7.87 -2.03 14.89
CA THR A 248 -7.55 -0.64 15.29
C THR A 248 -6.39 -0.59 16.27
N GLN A 249 -6.25 -1.57 17.17
CA GLN A 249 -5.18 -1.61 18.15
C GLN A 249 -3.87 -2.18 17.61
N LEU A 250 -3.91 -3.07 16.60
CA LEU A 250 -2.73 -3.77 16.09
C LEU A 250 -1.55 -2.82 15.78
N PRO A 251 -1.70 -1.73 14.97
CA PRO A 251 -0.55 -0.89 14.63
C PRO A 251 0.05 -0.17 15.85
N LYS A 252 -0.78 0.19 16.84
CA LYS A 252 -0.32 0.83 18.08
C LYS A 252 0.49 -0.15 18.92
N ALA A 253 0.01 -1.38 19.04
CA ALA A 253 0.68 -2.46 19.77
C ALA A 253 2.05 -2.79 19.15
N LEU A 254 2.12 -2.92 17.82
CA LEU A 254 3.35 -3.22 17.09
C LEU A 254 4.37 -2.08 17.20
N ARG A 255 3.93 -0.82 17.03
CA ARG A 255 4.78 0.37 17.22
C ARG A 255 5.38 0.40 18.62
N PHE A 256 4.54 0.24 19.65
CA PHE A 256 4.99 0.23 21.03
C PHE A 256 6.03 -0.86 21.29
N ALA A 257 5.83 -2.05 20.71
CA ALA A 257 6.76 -3.16 20.83
C ALA A 257 8.11 -2.87 20.14
N ALA A 258 8.09 -2.33 18.91
CA ALA A 258 9.30 -1.95 18.18
C ALA A 258 10.09 -0.85 18.90
N ASP A 259 9.41 0.23 19.31
CA ASP A 259 10.05 1.32 20.06
C ASP A 259 10.68 0.82 21.37
N SER A 260 10.04 -0.17 22.01
CA SER A 260 10.56 -0.77 23.23
C SER A 260 11.76 -1.68 22.96
N ALA A 261 11.74 -2.45 21.86
CA ALA A 261 12.87 -3.26 21.42
C ALA A 261 14.09 -2.39 21.06
N GLY A 262 13.89 -1.28 20.33
CA GLY A 262 14.95 -0.31 20.01
C GLY A 262 15.58 0.35 21.24
N ARG A 263 14.87 0.39 22.38
CA ARG A 263 15.40 0.80 23.70
C ARG A 263 16.01 -0.34 24.52
N GLY A 264 16.20 -1.52 23.94
CA GLY A 264 16.74 -2.71 24.62
C GLY A 264 15.77 -3.37 25.60
N ARG A 265 14.46 -3.12 25.49
CA ARG A 265 13.42 -3.68 26.36
C ARG A 265 12.30 -4.32 25.52
N PRO A 266 12.56 -5.44 24.82
CA PRO A 266 11.57 -6.06 23.95
C PRO A 266 10.28 -6.41 24.73
N ARG A 267 9.13 -6.11 24.12
CA ARG A 267 7.79 -6.36 24.69
C ARG A 267 7.03 -7.38 23.84
N THR A 268 7.62 -8.55 23.65
CA THR A 268 7.09 -9.62 22.77
C THR A 268 5.66 -10.01 23.13
N GLY A 269 5.33 -10.09 24.42
CA GLY A 269 3.96 -10.38 24.88
C GLY A 269 2.88 -9.36 24.47
N VAL A 270 3.24 -8.16 23.99
CA VAL A 270 2.28 -7.23 23.37
C VAL A 270 1.96 -7.66 21.94
N VAL A 271 2.98 -8.08 21.18
CA VAL A 271 2.85 -8.60 19.81
C VAL A 271 2.07 -9.92 19.82
N GLU A 272 2.42 -10.83 20.74
CA GLU A 272 1.74 -12.13 20.94
C GLU A 272 0.25 -11.95 21.12
N ARG A 273 -0.14 -11.15 22.13
CA ARG A 273 -1.56 -10.92 22.43
C ARG A 273 -2.31 -10.29 21.26
N ALA A 274 -1.73 -9.29 20.59
CA ALA A 274 -2.41 -8.61 19.48
C ALA A 274 -2.70 -9.58 18.31
N LEU A 275 -1.75 -10.44 17.96
CA LEU A 275 -1.90 -11.39 16.86
C LEU A 275 -2.75 -12.61 17.25
N ASP A 276 -2.62 -13.12 18.48
CA ASP A 276 -3.46 -14.21 19.00
C ASP A 276 -4.93 -13.78 19.10
N THR A 277 -5.21 -12.54 19.50
CA THR A 277 -6.57 -11.99 19.51
C THR A 277 -7.16 -11.96 18.08
N LEU A 278 -6.41 -11.46 17.10
CA LEU A 278 -6.86 -11.44 15.70
C LEU A 278 -7.09 -12.85 15.14
N ALA A 279 -6.21 -13.80 15.46
CA ALA A 279 -6.37 -15.19 15.08
C ALA A 279 -7.67 -15.80 15.65
N GLY A 280 -7.91 -15.61 16.95
CA GLY A 280 -9.10 -16.11 17.63
C GLY A 280 -10.41 -15.55 17.06
N LEU A 281 -10.47 -14.24 16.85
CA LEU A 281 -11.67 -13.55 16.31
C LEU A 281 -11.95 -13.96 14.87
N THR A 282 -10.90 -14.08 14.02
CA THR A 282 -11.07 -14.43 12.61
C THR A 282 -11.61 -15.86 12.46
N THR A 283 -11.09 -16.82 13.22
CA THR A 283 -11.60 -18.21 13.22
C THR A 283 -13.06 -18.28 13.71
N GLY A 284 -13.43 -17.48 14.72
CA GLY A 284 -14.82 -17.44 15.22
C GLY A 284 -15.84 -16.95 14.18
N MET A 285 -15.44 -15.98 13.34
CA MET A 285 -16.27 -15.48 12.25
C MET A 285 -16.48 -16.51 11.13
N GLU A 286 -15.42 -17.22 10.72
CA GLU A 286 -15.52 -18.22 9.65
C GLU A 286 -16.43 -19.39 10.04
N VAL A 287 -16.34 -19.85 11.29
CA VAL A 287 -17.22 -20.89 11.83
C VAL A 287 -18.68 -20.44 11.87
N SER A 288 -18.94 -19.18 12.24
CA SER A 288 -20.29 -18.61 12.26
C SER A 288 -20.90 -18.49 10.85
N ARG A 289 -20.09 -18.11 9.84
CA ARG A 289 -20.53 -18.05 8.43
C ARG A 289 -20.79 -19.42 7.82
N ALA A 290 -20.05 -20.46 8.20
CA ALA A 290 -20.27 -21.82 7.70
C ALA A 290 -21.54 -22.49 8.25
N ARG A 291 -22.17 -21.91 9.28
CA ARG A 291 -23.35 -22.45 9.97
C ARG A 291 -24.66 -21.75 9.63
N GLY A 292 -24.62 -20.61 8.93
CA GLY A 292 -25.79 -19.83 8.49
C GLY A 292 -26.05 -20.01 7.00
#